data_AF-A0A4V2VDU4-F1
#
_entry.id   AF-A0A4V2VDU4-F1
#
_cell.length_a   1.000
_cell.length_b   1.000
_cell.length_c   1.000
_cell.angle_alpha   90.00
_cell.angle_beta   90.00
_cell.angle_gamma   90.00
#
_symmetry.space_group_name_H-M   'P 1'
#
loop_
_entity.id
_entity.type
_entity.pdbx_description
1 polymer ?
#
loop_
_entity_poly.entity_id
_entity_poly.type
_entity_poly.pdbx_seq_one_letter_code
_entity_poly.pdbx_strand_id
1 'polypeptide(L)'
;MTNDPYKPQPPLPMPEYEPLMVTPVESNRKPGQVVAFMGRQLCFFENGSPVPQIGAPVEVMITRALYSKKEDGLKDWNRVFALLLQVVTSEWTLIEHNGFECSGSMCSTTATMIGPKHLIGDKGVGPWLTPGRTMIYEAGNVNAGLTWKQPYVPRRPGKAYINTAELLAGKFPLRIQGLARVEDGMYAHAVKVDARPPEVTS
;
A
#
# COMPACT_ATOMS: atom_id res chain seq x y z
N MET A 1 -13.70 25.50 -17.13
CA MET A 1 -13.46 24.24 -17.86
C MET A 1 -14.31 23.16 -17.21
N THR A 2 -15.23 22.55 -17.93
CA THR A 2 -16.10 21.50 -17.39
C THR A 2 -15.29 20.21 -17.28
N ASN A 3 -15.10 19.70 -16.05
CA ASN A 3 -14.55 18.38 -15.81
C ASN A 3 -15.55 17.35 -16.33
N ASP A 4 -15.34 16.87 -17.57
CA ASP A 4 -16.08 15.76 -18.13
C ASP A 4 -15.60 14.47 -17.43
N PRO A 5 -16.42 13.85 -16.56
CA PRO A 5 -16.01 12.68 -15.79
C PRO A 5 -15.83 11.44 -16.68
N TYR A 6 -16.26 11.50 -17.94
CA TYR A 6 -16.16 10.42 -18.91
C TYR A 6 -14.94 10.55 -19.83
N LYS A 7 -14.04 11.51 -19.58
CA LYS A 7 -12.75 11.57 -20.26
C LYS A 7 -11.68 10.81 -19.46
N PRO A 8 -10.76 10.10 -20.14
CA PRO A 8 -9.58 9.53 -19.51
C PRO A 8 -8.84 10.60 -18.71
N GLN A 9 -8.58 10.30 -17.44
CA GLN A 9 -7.87 11.19 -16.53
C GLN A 9 -6.37 10.86 -16.56
N PRO A 10 -5.48 11.86 -16.56
CA PRO A 10 -4.05 11.60 -16.41
C PRO A 10 -3.76 10.90 -15.07
N PRO A 11 -2.71 10.06 -14.98
CA PRO A 11 -2.29 9.50 -13.70
C PRO A 11 -1.98 10.59 -12.67
N LEU A 12 -2.19 10.27 -11.39
CA LEU A 12 -1.72 11.13 -10.30
C LEU A 12 -0.19 11.23 -10.32
N PRO A 13 0.41 12.31 -9.77
CA PRO A 13 1.86 12.40 -9.64
C PRO A 13 2.41 11.29 -8.74
N MET A 14 3.62 10.82 -9.02
CA MET A 14 4.35 9.91 -8.15
C MET A 14 4.59 10.59 -6.80
N PRO A 15 4.16 10.02 -5.67
CA PRO A 15 4.43 10.60 -4.36
C PRO A 15 5.93 10.59 -4.05
N GLU A 16 6.41 11.58 -3.32
CA GLU A 16 7.75 11.56 -2.74
C GLU A 16 7.89 10.38 -1.76
N TYR A 17 9.11 9.86 -1.63
CA TYR A 17 9.36 8.77 -0.70
C TYR A 17 9.69 9.33 0.67
N GLU A 18 8.84 8.98 1.63
CA GLU A 18 9.09 9.18 3.05
C GLU A 18 9.07 7.80 3.72
N PRO A 19 10.17 7.37 4.36
CA PRO A 19 10.20 6.10 5.08
C PRO A 19 9.10 6.03 6.13
N LEU A 20 8.33 4.95 6.13
CA LEU A 20 7.30 4.73 7.13
C LEU A 20 7.94 4.24 8.43
N MET A 21 8.21 5.18 9.32
CA MET A 21 8.89 4.93 10.59
C MET A 21 7.88 4.65 11.71
N VAL A 22 8.16 3.64 12.54
CA VAL A 22 7.42 3.37 13.77
C VAL A 22 8.38 3.14 14.93
N THR A 23 7.94 3.41 16.15
CA THR A 23 8.68 3.03 17.38
C THR A 23 8.00 1.81 18.01
N PRO A 24 8.63 0.63 18.02
CA PRO A 24 8.08 -0.57 18.63
C PRO A 24 8.01 -0.42 20.14
N VAL A 25 6.94 -0.94 20.74
CA VAL A 25 6.68 -0.94 22.18
C VAL A 25 6.20 -2.32 22.63
N GLU A 26 6.37 -2.62 23.91
CA GLU A 26 5.75 -3.81 24.49
C GLU A 26 4.24 -3.64 24.60
N SER A 27 3.49 -4.71 24.32
CA SER A 27 2.05 -4.75 24.48
C SER A 27 1.67 -4.80 25.96
N ASN A 28 0.99 -3.74 26.42
CA ASN A 28 0.42 -3.70 27.77
C ASN A 28 -0.64 -4.79 28.03
N ARG A 29 -1.16 -5.44 26.98
CA ARG A 29 -2.19 -6.50 27.10
C ARG A 29 -1.62 -7.91 27.04
N LYS A 30 -0.46 -8.10 26.41
CA LYS A 30 0.16 -9.42 26.21
C LYS A 30 1.67 -9.28 26.41
N PRO A 31 2.19 -9.60 27.61
CA PRO A 31 3.63 -9.57 27.88
C PRO A 31 4.43 -10.33 26.81
N GLY A 32 5.55 -9.76 26.37
CA GLY A 32 6.39 -10.33 25.32
C GLY A 32 5.88 -10.14 23.88
N GLN A 33 4.68 -9.58 23.66
CA GLN A 33 4.25 -9.19 22.32
C GLN A 33 4.73 -7.77 22.00
N VAL A 34 5.43 -7.60 20.88
CA VAL A 34 5.84 -6.28 20.37
C VAL A 34 4.76 -5.72 19.43
N VAL A 35 4.40 -4.46 19.62
CA VAL A 35 3.42 -3.72 18.81
C VAL A 35 3.98 -2.35 18.44
N ALA A 36 3.31 -1.65 17.54
CA ALA A 36 3.60 -0.27 17.22
C ALA A 36 2.31 0.51 16.96
N PHE A 37 2.44 1.82 16.78
CA PHE A 37 1.33 2.69 16.43
C PHE A 37 1.71 3.60 15.26
N MET A 38 0.78 3.77 14.33
CA MET A 38 0.83 4.82 13.30
C MET A 38 -0.29 5.82 13.62
N GLY A 39 0.08 6.96 14.21
CA GLY A 39 -0.88 7.83 14.90
C GLY A 39 -1.62 7.04 15.98
N ARG A 40 -2.95 6.90 15.84
CA ARG A 40 -3.78 6.08 16.76
C ARG A 40 -4.05 4.67 16.27
N GLN A 41 -3.53 4.30 15.09
CA GLN A 41 -3.75 2.99 14.52
C GLN A 41 -2.82 1.97 15.18
N LEU A 42 -3.41 0.95 15.82
CA LEU A 42 -2.65 -0.19 16.33
C LEU A 42 -2.04 -0.97 15.17
N CYS A 43 -0.79 -1.37 15.34
CA CYS A 43 -0.05 -2.19 14.39
C CYS A 43 0.60 -3.39 15.09
N PHE A 44 0.59 -4.54 14.41
CA PHE A 44 1.34 -5.72 14.83
C PHE A 44 2.42 -6.06 13.82
N PHE A 45 3.49 -6.70 14.26
CA PHE A 45 4.50 -7.25 13.37
C PHE A 45 4.09 -8.66 12.90
N GLU A 46 4.33 -8.99 11.63
CA GLU A 46 4.03 -10.30 11.05
C GLU A 46 4.80 -11.41 11.77
N ASN A 47 4.14 -12.55 11.99
CA ASN A 47 4.76 -13.71 12.60
C ASN A 47 5.86 -14.26 11.70
N GLY A 48 7.02 -14.59 12.28
CA GLY A 48 8.18 -15.11 11.54
C GLY A 48 9.05 -14.03 10.87
N SER A 49 8.68 -12.76 10.97
CA SER A 49 9.58 -11.65 10.63
C SER A 49 10.54 -11.35 11.78
N PRO A 50 11.70 -10.70 11.52
CA PRO A 50 12.57 -10.20 12.57
C PRO A 50 11.79 -9.33 13.57
N VAL A 51 11.93 -9.64 14.86
CA VAL A 51 11.32 -8.84 15.92
C VAL A 51 12.16 -7.58 16.10
N PRO A 52 11.59 -6.38 15.92
CA PRO A 52 12.36 -5.15 16.05
C PRO A 52 12.67 -4.85 17.52
N GLN A 53 13.76 -4.10 17.75
CA GLN A 53 14.13 -3.63 19.06
C GLN A 53 13.10 -2.62 19.59
N ILE A 54 12.66 -2.81 20.84
CA ILE A 54 11.74 -1.89 21.51
C ILE A 54 12.41 -0.52 21.73
N GLY A 55 11.66 0.55 21.50
CA GLY A 55 12.06 1.93 21.75
C GLY A 55 12.95 2.58 20.68
N ALA A 56 13.47 1.81 19.73
CA ALA A 56 14.23 2.34 18.60
C ALA A 56 13.33 2.54 17.37
N PRO A 57 13.36 3.70 16.69
CA PRO A 57 12.60 3.88 15.46
C PRO A 57 13.10 2.92 14.38
N VAL A 58 12.17 2.24 13.72
CA VAL A 58 12.44 1.29 12.63
C VAL A 58 11.57 1.60 11.42
N GLU A 59 12.14 1.42 10.24
CA GLU A 59 11.39 1.49 8.98
C GLU A 59 10.57 0.21 8.79
N VAL A 60 9.32 0.37 8.40
CA VAL A 60 8.38 -0.74 8.18
C VAL A 60 7.65 -0.61 6.86
N MET A 61 7.16 -1.74 6.37
CA MET A 61 6.20 -1.82 5.28
C MET A 61 4.88 -2.38 5.79
N ILE A 62 3.76 -1.95 5.21
CA ILE A 62 2.43 -2.45 5.58
C ILE A 62 2.08 -3.65 4.71
N THR A 63 1.92 -4.83 5.30
CA THR A 63 1.70 -6.08 4.56
C THR A 63 0.23 -6.38 4.32
N ARG A 64 -0.66 -5.94 5.23
CA ARG A 64 -2.13 -6.05 5.12
C ARG A 64 -2.84 -5.30 6.25
N ALA A 65 -4.12 -5.00 6.05
CA ALA A 65 -5.02 -4.57 7.12
C ALA A 65 -5.80 -5.75 7.73
N LEU A 66 -6.03 -5.66 9.05
CA LEU A 66 -6.94 -6.53 9.80
C LEU A 66 -8.20 -5.73 10.12
N TYR A 67 -9.35 -6.27 9.72
CA TYR A 67 -10.64 -5.63 9.92
C TYR A 67 -11.34 -6.15 11.16
N SER A 68 -12.13 -5.29 11.78
CA SER A 68 -13.08 -5.69 12.82
C SER A 68 -14.15 -6.61 12.21
N LYS A 69 -14.83 -7.37 13.07
CA LYS A 69 -16.03 -8.11 12.68
C LYS A 69 -17.28 -7.32 13.07
N LYS A 70 -18.31 -7.39 12.22
CA LYS A 70 -19.67 -6.96 12.55
C LYS A 70 -20.34 -8.00 13.47
N GLU A 71 -21.54 -7.69 13.95
CA GLU A 71 -22.32 -8.59 14.82
C GLU A 71 -22.66 -9.92 14.14
N ASP A 72 -22.86 -9.91 12.81
CA ASP A 72 -23.08 -11.10 11.98
C ASP A 72 -21.80 -11.94 11.74
N GLY A 73 -20.66 -11.52 12.29
CA GLY A 73 -19.36 -12.17 12.13
C GLY A 73 -18.61 -11.85 10.83
N LEU A 74 -19.21 -11.10 9.90
CA LEU A 74 -18.57 -10.67 8.66
C LEU A 74 -17.57 -9.54 8.91
N LYS A 75 -16.63 -9.35 7.98
CA LYS A 75 -15.65 -8.26 8.06
C LYS A 75 -16.33 -6.91 7.89
N ASP A 76 -15.99 -5.97 8.76
CA ASP A 76 -16.33 -4.57 8.61
C ASP A 76 -15.21 -3.83 7.86
N TRP A 77 -15.36 -3.71 6.54
CA TRP A 77 -14.37 -3.07 5.66
C TRP A 77 -14.13 -1.59 5.98
N ASN A 78 -15.05 -0.94 6.70
CA ASN A 78 -14.92 0.46 7.11
C ASN A 78 -14.22 0.61 8.47
N ARG A 79 -13.80 -0.50 9.10
CA ARG A 79 -13.25 -0.49 10.44
C ARG A 79 -12.00 -1.36 10.54
N VAL A 80 -10.86 -0.77 10.19
CA VAL A 80 -9.55 -1.37 10.42
C VAL A 80 -9.32 -1.48 11.93
N PHE A 81 -9.15 -2.71 12.38
CA PHE A 81 -8.77 -3.04 13.75
C PHE A 81 -7.28 -2.78 13.96
N ALA A 82 -6.44 -3.32 13.08
CA ALA A 82 -4.99 -3.17 13.13
C ALA A 82 -4.37 -3.25 11.74
N LEU A 83 -3.15 -2.73 11.58
CA LEU A 83 -2.31 -3.00 10.42
C LEU A 83 -1.26 -4.06 10.77
N LEU A 84 -0.90 -4.90 9.80
CA LEU A 84 0.27 -5.76 9.92
C LEU A 84 1.46 -5.14 9.23
N LEU A 85 2.59 -5.21 9.93
CA LEU A 85 3.84 -4.60 9.55
C LEU A 85 4.92 -5.66 9.41
N GLN A 86 5.89 -5.34 8.57
CA GLN A 86 7.15 -6.04 8.52
C GLN A 86 8.29 -5.03 8.50
N VAL A 87 9.37 -5.33 9.20
CA VAL A 87 10.57 -4.47 9.24
C VAL A 87 11.22 -4.48 7.86
N VAL A 88 11.58 -3.30 7.36
CA VAL A 88 12.35 -3.17 6.12
C VAL A 88 13.81 -3.52 6.41
N THR A 89 14.37 -4.40 5.59
CA THR A 89 15.73 -4.94 5.67
C THR A 89 16.29 -4.98 4.24
N SER A 90 17.54 -5.39 4.09
CA SER A 90 18.17 -5.57 2.77
C SER A 90 17.49 -6.62 1.87
N GLU A 91 16.59 -7.45 2.43
CA GLU A 91 15.81 -8.43 1.67
C GLU A 91 14.70 -7.78 0.83
N TRP A 92 14.38 -6.51 1.08
CA TRP A 92 13.32 -5.78 0.40
C TRP A 92 13.89 -4.68 -0.47
N THR A 93 13.38 -4.57 -1.68
CA THR A 93 13.70 -3.48 -2.61
C THR A 93 12.48 -2.59 -2.76
N LEU A 94 12.65 -1.29 -2.53
CA LEU A 94 11.64 -0.28 -2.83
C LEU A 94 11.59 -0.05 -4.34
N ILE A 95 10.41 -0.21 -4.93
CA ILE A 95 10.16 0.02 -6.36
C ILE A 95 9.08 1.08 -6.57
N GLU A 96 9.07 1.65 -7.76
CA GLU A 96 8.04 2.57 -8.25
C GLU A 96 7.15 1.83 -9.24
N HIS A 97 5.84 2.05 -9.16
CA HIS A 97 4.86 1.46 -10.09
C HIS A 97 3.96 2.53 -10.72
N ASN A 98 3.46 2.27 -11.92
CA ASN A 98 2.54 3.17 -12.63
C ASN A 98 1.07 3.14 -12.12
N GLY A 99 0.78 2.28 -11.14
CA GLY A 99 -0.53 2.16 -10.51
C GLY A 99 -1.32 0.94 -11.00
N PHE A 100 -2.10 0.36 -10.10
CA PHE A 100 -2.94 -0.81 -10.35
C PHE A 100 -4.30 -0.39 -10.92
N GLU A 101 -4.92 -1.24 -11.75
CA GLU A 101 -6.12 -0.90 -12.51
C GLU A 101 -7.15 -2.03 -12.59
N CYS A 102 -8.27 -1.97 -11.86
CA CYS A 102 -9.28 -3.01 -11.94
C CYS A 102 -10.08 -2.92 -13.26
N SER A 103 -9.98 -3.93 -14.12
CA SER A 103 -10.77 -4.05 -15.36
C SER A 103 -11.84 -5.13 -15.21
N GLY A 104 -13.11 -4.71 -15.31
CA GLY A 104 -14.27 -5.61 -15.24
C GLY A 104 -14.60 -6.10 -13.82
N SER A 105 -15.25 -7.26 -13.72
CA SER A 105 -15.85 -7.76 -12.46
C SER A 105 -14.98 -8.72 -11.65
N MET A 106 -13.76 -9.07 -12.09
CA MET A 106 -13.04 -10.24 -11.55
C MET A 106 -11.52 -10.09 -11.33
N CYS A 107 -10.89 -8.95 -11.62
CA CYS A 107 -9.42 -8.89 -11.57
C CYS A 107 -8.89 -8.11 -10.35
N SER A 108 -8.05 -8.76 -9.55
CA SER A 108 -7.04 -8.10 -8.70
C SER A 108 -5.82 -7.85 -9.58
N THR A 109 -5.66 -6.61 -10.02
CA THR A 109 -5.03 -6.26 -11.29
C THR A 109 -3.53 -6.10 -11.25
N THR A 110 -2.89 -5.92 -12.41
CA THR A 110 -1.43 -5.81 -12.52
C THR A 110 -0.99 -4.36 -12.65
N ALA A 111 0.26 -4.09 -12.29
CA ALA A 111 0.92 -2.81 -12.58
C ALA A 111 2.29 -3.08 -13.24
N THR A 112 2.92 -2.04 -13.76
CA THR A 112 4.28 -2.11 -14.31
C THR A 112 5.22 -1.36 -13.37
N MET A 113 6.36 -1.99 -13.05
CA MET A 113 7.46 -1.30 -12.39
C MET A 113 8.02 -0.22 -13.33
N ILE A 114 8.22 1.00 -12.84
CA ILE A 114 8.75 2.13 -13.63
C ILE A 114 10.03 2.72 -13.02
N GLY A 115 10.47 2.18 -11.88
CA GLY A 115 11.69 2.60 -11.21
C GLY A 115 12.03 1.72 -10.01
N PRO A 116 13.24 1.86 -9.46
CA PRO A 116 14.28 2.81 -9.88
C PRO A 116 14.94 2.43 -11.22
N LYS A 117 15.36 3.45 -12.00
CA LYS A 117 15.83 3.30 -13.40
C LYS A 117 16.96 2.29 -13.58
N HIS A 118 17.90 2.23 -12.64
CA HIS A 118 19.04 1.31 -12.71
C HIS A 118 18.62 -0.17 -12.62
N LEU A 119 17.41 -0.48 -12.14
CA LEU A 119 16.89 -1.86 -12.03
C LEU A 119 16.04 -2.29 -13.25
N ILE A 120 15.55 -1.34 -14.06
CA ILE A 120 14.69 -1.63 -15.23
C ILE A 120 15.46 -1.61 -16.57
N GLY A 121 16.71 -1.14 -16.55
CA GLY A 121 17.55 -1.01 -17.74
C GLY A 121 17.01 -0.02 -18.77
N ASP A 122 17.57 -0.06 -19.98
CA ASP A 122 17.31 0.93 -21.04
C ASP A 122 15.88 0.92 -21.61
N LYS A 123 15.07 -0.09 -21.25
CA LYS A 123 13.70 -0.23 -21.76
C LYS A 123 12.73 0.79 -21.18
N GLY A 124 13.08 1.45 -20.07
CA GLY A 124 12.23 2.45 -19.41
C GLY A 124 10.95 1.92 -18.76
N VAL A 125 10.65 0.62 -18.90
CA VAL A 125 9.58 -0.10 -18.21
C VAL A 125 10.11 -1.43 -17.70
N GLY A 126 9.82 -1.69 -16.43
CA GLY A 126 10.21 -2.89 -15.72
C GLY A 126 9.17 -4.01 -15.78
N PRO A 127 9.34 -5.06 -14.96
CA PRO A 127 8.45 -6.22 -14.93
C PRO A 127 7.02 -5.91 -14.47
N TRP A 128 6.14 -6.88 -14.72
CA TRP A 128 4.76 -6.88 -14.23
C TRP A 128 4.68 -7.22 -12.74
N LEU A 129 3.76 -6.53 -12.06
CA LEU A 129 3.54 -6.60 -10.62
C LEU A 129 2.14 -7.13 -10.32
N THR A 130 1.99 -7.85 -9.22
CA THR A 130 0.70 -8.27 -8.65
C THR A 130 0.56 -7.74 -7.21
N PRO A 131 -0.66 -7.41 -6.75
CA PRO A 131 -0.88 -6.72 -5.48
C PRO A 131 -0.61 -7.59 -4.24
N GLY A 132 -0.42 -8.90 -4.40
CA GLY A 132 -0.14 -9.78 -3.28
C GLY A 132 -1.24 -9.77 -2.22
N ARG A 133 -0.86 -9.59 -0.95
CA ARG A 133 -1.79 -9.52 0.20
C ARG A 133 -2.04 -8.11 0.71
N THR A 134 -1.43 -7.10 0.09
CA THR A 134 -1.36 -5.73 0.64
C THR A 134 -2.62 -4.91 0.42
N MET A 135 -3.60 -5.39 -0.37
CA MET A 135 -4.82 -4.64 -0.71
C MET A 135 -4.48 -3.22 -1.19
N ILE A 136 -3.48 -3.12 -2.08
CA ILE A 136 -3.09 -1.87 -2.73
C ILE A 136 -4.28 -1.26 -3.48
N TYR A 137 -4.32 0.06 -3.58
CA TYR A 137 -5.35 0.77 -4.30
C TYR A 137 -5.33 0.41 -5.78
N GLU A 138 -6.48 -0.02 -6.28
CA GLU A 138 -6.70 -0.29 -7.70
C GLU A 138 -7.66 0.76 -8.27
N ALA A 139 -7.24 1.46 -9.32
CA ALA A 139 -8.12 2.37 -10.03
C ALA A 139 -9.16 1.55 -10.80
N GLY A 140 -10.44 1.69 -10.45
CA GLY A 140 -11.50 1.01 -11.18
C GLY A 140 -11.66 1.58 -12.59
N ASN A 141 -11.94 0.71 -13.55
CA ASN A 141 -12.57 1.08 -14.82
C ASN A 141 -11.77 2.08 -15.68
N VAL A 142 -10.44 2.01 -15.62
CA VAL A 142 -9.53 2.88 -16.40
C VAL A 142 -9.69 2.77 -17.93
N ASN A 143 -10.37 1.74 -18.42
CA ASN A 143 -10.69 1.53 -19.84
C ASN A 143 -12.21 1.45 -20.13
N ALA A 144 -13.06 1.54 -19.10
CA ALA A 144 -14.51 1.48 -19.25
C ALA A 144 -15.06 2.88 -19.46
N GLY A 145 -14.88 3.38 -20.68
CA GLY A 145 -15.42 4.68 -21.10
C GLY A 145 -16.95 4.71 -21.20
N LEU A 146 -17.43 5.46 -22.19
CA LEU A 146 -18.87 5.71 -22.48
C LEU A 146 -19.77 4.47 -22.38
N THR A 147 -19.24 3.28 -22.68
CA THR A 147 -19.94 1.98 -22.70
C THR A 147 -20.67 1.65 -21.40
N TRP A 148 -20.13 2.05 -20.25
CA TRP A 148 -20.71 1.72 -18.94
C TRP A 148 -21.20 2.93 -18.15
N LYS A 149 -21.12 4.14 -18.72
CA LYS A 149 -21.47 5.42 -18.07
C LYS A 149 -20.86 5.57 -16.66
N GLN A 150 -19.66 5.04 -16.44
CA GLN A 150 -18.93 5.21 -15.19
C GLN A 150 -17.84 6.28 -15.34
N PRO A 151 -17.57 7.07 -14.29
CA PRO A 151 -16.50 8.06 -14.31
C PRO A 151 -15.14 7.39 -14.37
N TYR A 152 -14.21 7.94 -15.14
CA TYR A 152 -12.81 7.49 -15.15
C TYR A 152 -12.15 7.84 -13.81
N VAL A 153 -11.46 6.86 -13.22
CA VAL A 153 -10.61 7.06 -12.05
C VAL A 153 -9.16 7.13 -12.49
N PRO A 154 -8.39 8.18 -12.14
CA PRO A 154 -6.98 8.24 -12.49
C PRO A 154 -6.21 7.12 -11.81
N ARG A 155 -5.23 6.54 -12.52
CA ARG A 155 -4.27 5.63 -11.91
C ARG A 155 -3.50 6.33 -10.80
N ARG A 156 -3.12 5.57 -9.78
CA ARG A 156 -2.30 6.04 -8.66
C ARG A 156 -0.93 5.39 -8.70
N PRO A 157 0.06 6.03 -9.36
CA PRO A 157 1.45 5.64 -9.19
C PRO A 157 1.84 5.70 -7.72
N GLY A 158 2.76 4.83 -7.33
CA GLY A 158 3.13 4.68 -5.93
C GLY A 158 4.43 3.91 -5.76
N LYS A 159 4.80 3.74 -4.50
CA LYS A 159 6.00 3.00 -4.10
C LYS A 159 5.64 1.84 -3.20
N ALA A 160 6.29 0.71 -3.44
CA ALA A 160 6.02 -0.52 -2.69
C ALA A 160 7.28 -1.38 -2.60
N TYR A 161 7.28 -2.29 -1.63
CA TYR A 161 8.39 -3.21 -1.43
C TYR A 161 8.11 -4.53 -2.12
N ILE A 162 9.16 -5.08 -2.73
CA ILE A 162 9.20 -6.42 -3.31
C ILE A 162 10.41 -7.17 -2.75
N ASN A 163 10.43 -8.50 -2.92
CA ASN A 163 11.57 -9.29 -2.49
C ASN A 163 12.77 -9.09 -3.45
N THR A 164 13.91 -8.70 -2.89
CA THR A 164 15.14 -8.44 -3.66
C THR A 164 15.62 -9.68 -4.40
N ALA A 165 15.57 -10.86 -3.78
CA ALA A 165 16.03 -12.10 -4.42
C ALA A 165 15.12 -12.51 -5.59
N GLU A 166 13.80 -12.34 -5.47
CA GLU A 166 12.86 -12.59 -6.57
C GLU A 166 13.09 -11.64 -7.76
N LEU A 167 13.33 -10.36 -7.47
CA LEU A 167 13.67 -9.35 -8.48
C LEU A 167 14.94 -9.75 -9.24
N LEU A 168 16.03 -10.01 -8.52
CA LEU A 168 17.32 -10.35 -9.13
C LEU A 168 17.30 -11.69 -9.87
N ALA A 169 16.47 -12.64 -9.43
CA ALA A 169 16.25 -13.90 -10.12
C ALA A 169 15.36 -13.78 -11.37
N GLY A 170 14.78 -12.60 -11.65
CA GLY A 170 13.88 -12.39 -12.78
C GLY A 170 12.56 -13.15 -12.68
N LYS A 171 12.04 -13.38 -11.45
CA LYS A 171 10.78 -14.10 -11.23
C LYS A 171 9.60 -13.17 -11.50
N PHE A 172 8.89 -13.40 -12.62
CA PHE A 172 7.76 -12.56 -13.03
C PHE A 172 6.44 -13.37 -13.14
N PRO A 173 5.29 -12.79 -12.74
CA PRO A 173 5.14 -11.46 -12.18
C PRO A 173 5.69 -11.35 -10.75
N LEU A 174 6.25 -10.18 -10.40
CA LEU A 174 6.67 -9.91 -9.02
C LEU A 174 5.44 -9.61 -8.16
N ARG A 175 5.52 -9.98 -6.89
CA ARG A 175 4.44 -9.72 -5.93
C ARG A 175 4.83 -8.58 -5.00
N ILE A 176 3.91 -7.61 -4.84
CA ILE A 176 4.03 -6.60 -3.80
C ILE A 176 3.98 -7.28 -2.43
N GLN A 177 5.01 -7.03 -1.63
CA GLN A 177 5.18 -7.60 -0.29
C GLN A 177 4.65 -6.65 0.79
N GLY A 178 4.86 -5.35 0.60
CA GLY A 178 4.37 -4.33 1.54
C GLY A 178 4.21 -2.96 0.88
N LEU A 179 3.28 -2.16 1.40
CA LEU A 179 3.10 -0.77 1.00
C LEU A 179 4.06 0.13 1.78
N ALA A 180 4.59 1.15 1.11
CA ALA A 180 5.41 2.18 1.76
C ALA A 180 4.57 3.25 2.46
N ARG A 181 3.27 3.35 2.15
CA ARG A 181 2.38 4.40 2.64
C ARG A 181 0.98 3.85 2.91
N VAL A 182 0.29 4.43 3.89
CA VAL A 182 -1.08 4.04 4.24
C VAL A 182 -2.05 4.38 3.12
N GLU A 183 -1.87 5.54 2.50
CA GLU A 183 -2.73 6.12 1.45
C GLU A 183 -2.80 5.26 0.19
N ASP A 184 -1.80 4.42 -0.02
CA ASP A 184 -1.72 3.51 -1.17
C ASP A 184 -2.56 2.23 -0.93
N GLY A 185 -3.09 2.00 0.26
CA GLY A 185 -3.98 0.87 0.57
C GLY A 185 -5.46 1.19 0.34
N MET A 186 -6.25 0.23 -0.14
CA MET A 186 -7.72 0.37 -0.24
C MET A 186 -8.39 0.67 1.12
N TYR A 187 -7.73 0.30 2.21
CA TYR A 187 -8.17 0.50 3.59
C TYR A 187 -7.80 1.87 4.18
N ALA A 188 -7.08 2.73 3.46
CA ALA A 188 -6.55 3.99 3.99
C ALA A 188 -7.59 4.83 4.72
N HIS A 189 -8.80 4.93 4.14
CA HIS A 189 -9.92 5.71 4.67
C HIS A 189 -10.41 5.23 6.06
N ALA A 190 -10.12 3.99 6.42
CA ALA A 190 -10.55 3.37 7.67
C ALA A 190 -9.43 3.33 8.74
N VAL A 191 -8.24 3.85 8.41
CA VAL A 191 -7.10 3.94 9.35
C VAL A 191 -7.27 5.12 10.28
N LYS A 192 -7.02 4.90 11.57
CA LYS A 192 -7.14 5.94 12.60
C LYS A 192 -5.89 6.81 12.62
N VAL A 193 -5.92 7.92 11.91
CA VAL A 193 -4.90 8.98 12.00
C VAL A 193 -5.12 9.84 13.26
N ASP A 194 -4.05 10.49 13.72
CA ASP A 194 -4.21 11.63 14.63
C ASP A 194 -4.99 12.73 13.90
N ALA A 195 -5.86 13.45 14.61
CA ALA A 195 -6.58 14.56 14.00
C ALA A 195 -5.55 15.55 13.43
N ARG A 196 -5.65 15.89 12.14
CA ARG A 196 -4.90 17.03 11.62
C ARG A 196 -5.21 18.22 12.52
N PRO A 197 -4.21 18.99 12.98
CA PRO A 197 -4.52 20.30 13.53
C PRO A 197 -5.37 21.05 12.48
N PRO A 198 -6.41 21.79 12.90
CA PRO A 198 -7.22 22.56 11.96
C PRO A 198 -6.28 23.42 11.11
N GLU A 199 -6.48 23.41 9.79
CA GLU A 199 -5.78 24.31 8.89
C GLU A 199 -6.00 25.72 9.41
N VAL A 200 -4.91 26.41 9.77
CA VAL A 200 -4.96 27.83 10.09
C VAL A 200 -5.30 28.51 8.78
N THR A 201 -6.57 28.85 8.60
CA THR A 201 -6.99 29.76 7.54
C THR A 201 -6.31 31.09 7.78
N SER A 202 -5.28 31.38 6.98
CA SER A 202 -4.68 32.71 6.81
C SER A 202 -5.60 33.60 5.98
#